data_AF-A0A261R4B0-F1
#
_entry.id   AF-A0A261R4B0-F1
#
_cell.length_a   1.000
_cell.length_b   1.000
_cell.length_c   1.000
_cell.angle_alpha   90.00
_cell.angle_beta   90.00
_cell.angle_gamma   90.00
#
_symmetry.space_group_name_H-M   'P 1'
#
loop_
_entity.id
_entity.type
_entity.pdbx_description
1 polymer ?
#
loop_
_entity_poly.entity_id
_entity_poly.type
_entity_poly.pdbx_seq_one_letter_code
_entity_poly.pdbx_strand_id
1 'polypeptide(L)'
;MVFSPAGDNAYKSDLFLDRFLDEDYFGLGVCRWSVVGMTVEFHHSKVTFSPALYDEDLLAGNKVTRFFSTRSYGHAENGRIDIGATSASAFDNPDATFSISMQADRAAPN
;
A
#
# COMPACT_ATOMS: atom_id res chain seq x y z
N MET A 1 -8.38 -7.46 -7.26
CA MET A 1 -8.61 -6.56 -6.12
C MET A 1 -9.35 -5.34 -6.66
N VAL A 2 -10.45 -4.92 -6.04
CA VAL A 2 -11.24 -3.76 -6.50
C VAL A 2 -11.57 -2.91 -5.29
N PHE A 3 -11.06 -1.67 -5.27
CA PHE A 3 -11.35 -0.75 -4.19
C PHE A 3 -12.77 -0.19 -4.31
N SER A 4 -13.51 -0.26 -3.22
CA SER A 4 -14.83 0.33 -3.07
C SER A 4 -14.77 1.49 -2.08
N PRO A 5 -15.46 2.62 -2.34
CA PRO A 5 -15.50 3.73 -1.40
C PRO A 5 -16.18 3.30 -0.09
N ALA A 6 -15.62 3.77 1.03
CA ALA A 6 -16.13 3.52 2.39
C ALA A 6 -16.61 4.80 3.11
N GLY A 7 -16.57 5.96 2.43
CA GLY A 7 -16.85 7.27 3.03
C GLY A 7 -15.60 7.93 3.59
N ASP A 8 -15.66 9.22 3.92
CA ASP A 8 -14.58 9.97 4.61
C ASP A 8 -13.18 9.79 4.00
N ASN A 9 -13.07 9.83 2.66
CA ASN A 9 -11.84 9.58 1.89
C ASN A 9 -11.20 8.19 2.12
N ALA A 10 -11.96 7.23 2.65
CA ALA A 10 -11.55 5.85 2.82
C ALA A 10 -12.02 4.96 1.68
N TYR A 11 -11.21 3.96 1.36
CA TYR A 11 -11.47 2.92 0.38
C TYR A 11 -11.13 1.56 1.01
N LYS A 12 -11.87 0.53 0.61
CA LYS A 12 -11.66 -0.85 1.10
C LYS A 12 -11.61 -1.83 -0.06
N SER A 13 -10.84 -2.91 0.10
CA SER A 13 -10.86 -4.06 -0.80
C SER A 13 -10.44 -5.31 -0.03
N ASP A 14 -10.91 -6.47 -0.49
CA ASP A 14 -10.49 -7.76 0.05
C ASP A 14 -9.16 -8.22 -0.56
N LEU A 15 -8.30 -8.79 0.27
CA LEU A 15 -7.06 -9.49 -0.08
C LEU A 15 -7.17 -10.95 0.36
N PHE A 16 -6.79 -11.88 -0.52
CA PHE A 16 -6.69 -13.30 -0.21
C PHE A 16 -5.22 -13.71 -0.18
N LEU A 17 -4.72 -14.14 0.99
CA LEU A 17 -3.31 -14.51 1.19
C LEU A 17 -2.99 -15.94 0.77
N ASP A 18 -4.00 -16.79 0.66
CA ASP A 18 -3.92 -18.23 0.43
C ASP A 18 -4.06 -18.64 -1.05
N ARG A 19 -4.10 -17.66 -1.96
CA ARG A 19 -4.22 -17.93 -3.41
C ARG A 19 -2.95 -18.49 -4.04
N PHE A 20 -1.80 -18.26 -3.42
CA PHE A 20 -0.55 -18.88 -3.82
C PHE A 20 -0.46 -20.26 -3.16
N LEU A 21 -0.63 -21.31 -3.96
CA LEU A 21 -0.65 -22.68 -3.47
C LEU A 21 0.77 -23.22 -3.36
N ASP A 22 0.95 -24.16 -2.44
CA ASP A 22 2.19 -24.91 -2.36
C ASP A 22 2.23 -25.95 -3.48
N GLU A 23 2.92 -25.63 -4.57
CA GLU A 23 2.97 -26.44 -5.79
C GLU A 23 4.36 -26.39 -6.46
N ASP A 24 4.70 -27.43 -7.22
CA ASP A 24 5.91 -27.45 -8.04
C ASP A 24 5.66 -26.76 -9.38
N TYR A 25 5.72 -25.43 -9.36
CA TYR A 25 5.45 -24.59 -10.54
C TYR A 25 6.48 -24.73 -11.66
N PHE A 26 7.70 -25.19 -11.35
CA PHE A 26 8.83 -25.14 -12.29
C PHE A 26 9.52 -26.49 -12.52
N GLY A 27 9.01 -27.58 -11.92
CA GLY A 27 9.61 -28.91 -11.97
C GLY A 27 10.90 -29.03 -11.13
N LEU A 28 11.06 -28.18 -10.11
CA LEU A 28 12.25 -28.09 -9.25
C LEU A 28 11.94 -28.44 -7.79
N GLY A 29 10.74 -28.95 -7.50
CA GLY A 29 10.23 -29.22 -6.16
C GLY A 29 9.15 -28.22 -5.71
N VAL A 30 8.47 -28.54 -4.61
CA VAL A 30 7.34 -27.74 -4.10
C VAL A 30 7.80 -26.35 -3.68
N CYS A 31 7.30 -25.31 -4.35
CA CYS A 31 7.44 -23.94 -3.90
C CYS A 31 6.52 -23.69 -2.70
N ARG A 32 7.06 -23.12 -1.63
CA ARG A 32 6.28 -22.62 -0.49
C ARG A 32 6.23 -21.10 -0.57
N TRP A 33 5.05 -20.52 -0.76
CA TRP A 33 4.90 -19.08 -0.95
C TRP A 33 4.44 -18.38 0.31
N SER A 34 4.95 -17.16 0.52
CA SER A 34 4.45 -16.25 1.54
C SER A 34 4.32 -14.85 0.94
N VAL A 35 3.24 -14.16 1.28
CA VAL A 35 3.09 -12.74 0.95
C VAL A 35 3.99 -11.93 1.88
N VAL A 36 4.95 -11.20 1.32
CA VAL A 36 5.88 -10.33 2.07
C VAL A 36 5.39 -8.89 2.20
N GLY A 37 4.31 -8.55 1.50
CA GLY A 37 3.69 -7.23 1.54
C GLY A 37 2.81 -6.94 0.35
N MET A 38 2.16 -5.79 0.39
CA MET A 38 1.40 -5.21 -0.70
C MET A 38 1.73 -3.74 -0.88
N THR A 39 1.49 -3.21 -2.07
CA THR A 39 1.44 -1.78 -2.34
C THR A 39 0.03 -1.38 -2.76
N VAL A 40 -0.42 -0.22 -2.32
CA VAL A 40 -1.67 0.38 -2.79
C VAL A 40 -1.31 1.58 -3.66
N GLU A 41 -1.85 1.63 -4.88
CA GLU A 41 -1.51 2.70 -5.82
C GLU A 41 -2.62 3.75 -5.92
N PHE A 42 -2.24 5.01 -5.73
CA PHE A 42 -3.10 6.18 -5.93
C PHE A 42 -2.53 7.02 -7.08
N HIS A 43 -3.32 7.18 -8.13
CA HIS A 43 -2.87 7.82 -9.37
C HIS A 43 -3.37 9.27 -9.45
N HIS A 44 -2.46 10.21 -9.71
CA HIS A 44 -2.79 11.61 -9.99
C HIS A 44 -1.92 12.12 -11.13
N SER A 45 -2.54 12.48 -12.26
CA SER A 45 -1.83 12.84 -13.50
C SER A 45 -0.79 11.77 -13.86
N LYS A 46 0.52 12.09 -13.90
CA LYS A 46 1.59 11.12 -14.18
C LYS A 46 2.29 10.58 -12.92
N VAL A 47 1.82 10.95 -11.72
CA VAL A 47 2.39 10.50 -10.46
C VAL A 47 1.56 9.37 -9.88
N THR A 48 2.26 8.32 -9.44
CA THR A 48 1.67 7.22 -8.67
C THR A 48 2.20 7.29 -7.25
N PHE A 49 1.32 7.50 -6.28
CA PHE A 49 1.64 7.37 -4.86
C PHE A 49 1.44 5.90 -4.46
N SER A 50 2.53 5.24 -4.06
CA SER A 50 2.59 3.78 -3.87
C SER A 50 3.12 3.42 -2.47
N PRO A 51 2.37 3.75 -1.40
CA PRO A 51 2.73 3.30 -0.06
C PRO A 51 2.63 1.76 0.05
N ALA A 52 3.60 1.17 0.76
CA ALA A 52 3.66 -0.27 1.03
C ALA A 52 3.17 -0.63 2.44
N LEU A 53 2.49 -1.76 2.54
CA LEU A 53 2.08 -2.44 3.77
C LEU A 53 2.75 -3.82 3.77
N TYR A 54 3.81 -3.97 4.58
CA TYR A 54 4.62 -5.20 4.66
C TYR A 54 3.93 -6.26 5.53
N ASP A 55 4.36 -7.51 5.38
CA ASP A 55 3.78 -8.68 6.04
C ASP A 55 3.64 -8.55 7.57
N GLU A 56 4.63 -8.00 8.25
CA GLU A 56 4.59 -7.78 9.70
C GLU A 56 3.40 -6.92 10.13
N ASP A 57 3.16 -5.81 9.42
CA ASP A 57 2.07 -4.88 9.72
C ASP A 57 0.73 -5.38 9.17
N LEU A 58 0.75 -5.98 7.99
CA LEU A 58 -0.41 -6.57 7.34
C LEU A 58 -1.03 -7.67 8.21
N LEU A 59 -0.21 -8.59 8.72
CA LEU A 59 -0.67 -9.74 9.50
C LEU A 59 -1.02 -9.35 10.95
N ALA A 60 -0.34 -8.35 11.51
CA ALA A 60 -0.65 -7.81 12.83
C ALA A 60 -1.89 -6.89 12.84
N GLY A 61 -2.31 -6.41 11.68
CA GLY A 61 -3.37 -5.39 11.57
C GLY A 61 -2.92 -4.01 12.03
N ASN A 62 -1.63 -3.73 11.93
CA ASN A 62 -1.08 -2.42 12.27
C ASN A 62 -1.47 -1.38 11.22
N LYS A 63 -1.75 -0.17 11.68
CA LYS A 63 -1.95 0.98 10.81
C LYS A 63 -0.61 1.54 10.38
N VAL A 64 -0.33 1.50 9.07
CA VAL A 64 0.86 2.11 8.46
C VAL A 64 0.48 3.44 7.84
N THR A 65 1.22 4.50 8.15
CA THR A 65 1.04 5.83 7.56
C THR A 65 2.29 6.24 6.80
N ARG A 66 2.12 6.67 5.56
CA ARG A 66 3.18 7.26 4.73
C ARG A 66 2.85 8.72 4.43
N PHE A 67 3.88 9.55 4.43
CA PHE A 67 3.78 10.99 4.20
C PHE A 67 4.35 11.34 2.83
N PHE A 68 3.70 12.29 2.18
CA PHE A 68 4.00 12.73 0.83
C PHE A 68 4.01 14.24 0.78
N SER A 69 4.89 14.84 0.00
CA SER A 69 4.92 16.29 -0.16
C SER A 69 3.72 16.78 -0.97
N THR A 70 3.05 17.86 -0.54
CA THR A 70 2.01 18.53 -1.34
C THR A 70 2.58 19.09 -2.65
N ARG A 71 3.87 19.41 -2.68
CA ARG A 71 4.59 19.77 -3.91
C ARG A 71 4.64 18.59 -4.89
N SER A 72 4.75 17.36 -4.39
CA SER A 72 4.70 16.14 -5.21
C SER A 72 3.35 16.04 -5.92
N TYR A 73 2.28 16.32 -5.20
CA TYR A 73 0.91 16.39 -5.74
C TYR A 73 0.72 17.53 -6.74
N GLY A 74 1.23 18.73 -6.45
CA GLY A 74 1.08 19.91 -7.31
C GLY A 74 1.90 19.88 -8.61
N HIS A 75 3.03 19.16 -8.64
CA HIS A 75 3.88 18.99 -9.83
C HIS A 75 3.78 17.58 -10.40
N ALA A 76 2.56 17.18 -10.74
CA ALA A 76 2.25 15.84 -11.20
C ALA A 76 2.40 15.62 -12.72
N GLU A 77 2.92 16.60 -13.45
CA GLU A 77 3.22 16.54 -14.88
C GLU A 77 4.46 15.70 -15.23
N ASN A 78 5.33 15.48 -14.24
CA ASN A 78 6.54 14.66 -14.35
C ASN A 78 6.28 13.27 -13.79
N GLY A 79 6.39 12.26 -14.67
CA GLY A 79 6.08 10.88 -14.34
C GLY A 79 7.04 10.28 -13.32
N ARG A 80 6.51 9.75 -12.22
CA ARG A 80 7.29 9.06 -11.18
C ARG A 80 6.39 8.23 -10.25
N ILE A 81 7.03 7.32 -9.54
CA ILE A 81 6.44 6.61 -8.40
C ILE A 81 6.99 7.25 -7.12
N ASP A 82 6.09 7.70 -6.26
CA ASP A 82 6.40 8.24 -4.94
C ASP A 82 5.94 7.23 -3.88
N ILE A 83 6.87 6.67 -3.10
CA ILE A 83 6.55 5.66 -2.08
C ILE A 83 6.28 6.25 -0.69
N GLY A 84 6.50 7.57 -0.55
CA GLY A 84 6.32 8.30 0.69
C GLY A 84 7.39 8.02 1.75
N ALA A 85 7.45 8.91 2.73
CA ALA A 85 8.33 8.79 3.89
C ALA A 85 7.58 8.22 5.11
N THR A 86 8.32 7.66 6.07
CA THR A 86 7.76 7.22 7.36
C THR A 86 7.39 8.38 8.28
N SER A 87 7.89 9.58 8.02
CA SER A 87 7.65 10.78 8.82
C SER A 87 7.59 12.02 7.93
N ALA A 88 6.71 12.98 8.29
CA ALA A 88 6.68 14.30 7.67
C ALA A 88 7.99 15.07 7.84
N SER A 89 8.74 14.80 8.91
CA SER A 89 10.04 15.44 9.19
C SER A 89 11.13 15.06 8.20
N ALA A 90 10.89 14.09 7.31
CA ALA A 90 11.82 13.73 6.24
C ALA A 90 11.80 14.73 5.08
N PHE A 91 10.84 15.66 5.05
CA PHE A 91 10.72 16.69 4.03
C PHE A 91 11.21 18.05 4.55
N ASP A 92 11.73 18.89 3.64
CA ASP A 92 12.19 20.24 3.95
C ASP A 92 11.10 21.12 4.60
N ASN A 93 9.84 20.89 4.25
CA ASN A 93 8.68 21.53 4.86
C ASN A 93 7.68 20.44 5.35
N PRO A 94 7.76 20.03 6.63
CA PRO A 94 6.90 18.99 7.21
C PRO A 94 5.40 19.34 7.18
N ASP A 95 5.06 20.63 7.33
CA ASP A 95 3.67 21.10 7.33
C ASP A 95 3.04 21.08 5.93
N ALA A 96 3.86 21.03 4.88
CA ALA A 96 3.45 20.91 3.49
C ALA A 96 3.43 19.43 3.04
N THR A 97 2.83 18.56 3.85
CA THR A 97 2.65 17.15 3.55
C THR A 97 1.19 16.72 3.64
N PHE A 98 0.85 15.67 2.90
CA PHE A 98 -0.37 14.89 3.11
C PHE A 98 0.03 13.45 3.41
N SER A 99 -0.89 12.66 3.95
CA SER A 99 -0.62 11.27 4.31
C SER A 99 -1.62 10.31 3.71
N ILE A 100 -1.14 9.09 3.50
CA ILE A 100 -1.98 7.93 3.18
C ILE A 100 -1.78 6.92 4.30
N SER A 101 -2.89 6.48 4.89
CA SER A 101 -2.90 5.43 5.89
C SER A 101 -3.46 4.14 5.30
N MET A 102 -2.87 3.02 5.64
CA MET A 102 -3.32 1.68 5.26
C MET A 102 -3.38 0.81 6.51
N GLN A 103 -4.36 -0.08 6.53
CA GLN A 103 -4.53 -1.10 7.57
C GLN A 103 -5.26 -2.27 6.91
N ALA A 104 -4.92 -3.48 7.33
CA ALA A 104 -5.61 -4.69 6.92
C ALA A 104 -6.12 -5.40 8.17
N ASP A 105 -7.40 -5.73 8.19
CA ASP A 105 -7.99 -6.53 9.24
C ASP A 105 -8.41 -7.88 8.66
N ARG A 106 -8.29 -8.94 9.46
CA ARG A 106 -8.82 -10.25 9.06
C ARG A 106 -10.33 -10.12 8.89
N ALA A 107 -10.84 -10.50 7.72
CA ALA A 107 -12.27 -10.54 7.49
C ALA A 107 -12.94 -11.45 8.54
N ALA A 108 -14.06 -11.00 9.10
CA ALA A 108 -14.84 -11.83 10.01
C ALA A 108 -15.24 -13.13 9.29
N PRO A 109 -15.16 -14.29 9.95
CA PRO A 109 -15.71 -15.51 9.38
C PRO A 109 -17.22 -15.30 9.14
N ASN A 110 -17.69 -15.64 7.94
CA ASN A 110 -19.12 -15.69 7.61
C ASN A 110 -19.82 -16.82 8.37
#